data_AF-A0A317SXI1-F1
#
_entry.id   AF-A0A317SXI1-F1
#
_cell.length_a   1.000
_cell.length_b   1.000
_cell.length_c   1.000
_cell.angle_alpha   90.00
_cell.angle_beta   90.00
_cell.angle_gamma   90.00
#
_symmetry.space_group_name_H-M   'P 1'
#
loop_
_entity.id
_entity.type
_entity.pdbx_description
1 polymer ?
#
loop_
_entity_poly.entity_id
_entity_poly.type
_entity_poly.pdbx_seq_one_letter_code
_entity_poly.pdbx_strand_id
1 'polypeptide(L)'
;MPTHPGTRPLTSTPTPSYDHPILFSKTLLSKPTDRDPNSIEEKDWEGDDFTSSGHSELLRHREARSYARLAMYEMPLLSKLSKPFRPPSRSAVLRFRYTTYLGESHPAEKKVVVEFAPCDLVDLTGAQRGKLIKLVGTRFDPRSGIVKISCEMFELQAQNKRYLSDLVDRLISEAKDESDDFGDIPFNFRHYTAKLGRPKARFPKAWRMNEERMARLKEERAVFAKLFERGGVTV
;
A
#
# COMPACT_ATOMS: atom_id res chain seq x y z
N MET A 1 25.75 -13.47 -43.21
CA MET A 1 24.43 -12.87 -43.49
C MET A 1 23.48 -13.25 -42.36
N PRO A 2 23.23 -12.39 -41.36
CA PRO A 2 22.28 -12.70 -40.31
C PRO A 2 20.86 -12.43 -40.81
N THR A 3 20.05 -13.48 -40.91
CA THR A 3 18.65 -13.39 -41.32
C THR A 3 17.82 -12.72 -40.22
N HIS A 4 17.16 -11.61 -40.55
CA HIS A 4 16.22 -10.93 -39.66
C HIS A 4 15.10 -11.88 -39.21
N PRO A 5 14.74 -11.91 -37.92
CA PRO A 5 13.52 -12.59 -37.49
C PRO A 5 12.33 -11.79 -38.01
N GLY A 6 11.56 -12.40 -38.91
CA GLY A 6 10.38 -11.81 -39.54
C GLY A 6 9.37 -11.29 -38.50
N THR A 7 8.96 -10.05 -38.71
CA THR A 7 7.90 -9.37 -37.96
C THR A 7 6.61 -10.18 -38.06
N ARG A 8 6.18 -10.81 -36.96
CA ARG A 8 4.84 -11.43 -36.91
C ARG A 8 3.78 -10.34 -36.86
N PRO A 9 2.76 -10.35 -37.74
CA PRO A 9 1.67 -9.40 -37.65
C PRO A 9 0.89 -9.62 -36.35
N LEU A 10 0.56 -8.52 -35.67
CA LEU A 10 -0.35 -8.51 -34.52
C LEU A 10 -1.77 -8.72 -35.06
N THR A 11 -2.18 -9.97 -35.20
CA THR A 11 -3.58 -10.29 -35.52
C THR A 11 -4.42 -10.14 -34.25
N SER A 12 -5.42 -9.25 -34.29
CA SER A 12 -6.38 -8.97 -33.20
C SER A 12 -7.51 -10.01 -33.10
N THR A 13 -7.33 -11.20 -33.67
CA THR A 13 -8.29 -12.28 -33.52
C THR A 13 -8.03 -12.97 -32.19
N PRO A 14 -9.05 -13.15 -31.32
CA PRO A 14 -8.89 -13.96 -30.12
C PRO A 14 -8.45 -15.35 -30.59
N THR A 15 -7.23 -15.77 -30.26
CA THR A 15 -6.84 -17.16 -30.44
C THR A 15 -7.77 -17.98 -29.56
N PRO A 16 -8.66 -18.83 -30.12
CA PRO A 16 -9.45 -19.74 -29.33
C PRO A 16 -8.45 -20.74 -28.76
N SER A 17 -8.04 -20.54 -27.51
CA SER A 17 -7.05 -21.38 -26.83
C SER A 17 -7.58 -22.79 -26.51
N TYR A 18 -8.73 -23.15 -27.09
CA TYR A 18 -9.41 -24.43 -26.95
C TYR A 18 -10.07 -24.91 -28.26
N ASP A 19 -9.52 -24.57 -29.44
CA ASP A 19 -9.91 -25.25 -30.69
C ASP A 19 -8.94 -26.39 -30.99
N HIS A 20 -8.72 -27.27 -30.02
CA HIS A 20 -8.37 -28.64 -30.38
C HIS A 20 -9.67 -29.24 -30.93
N PRO A 21 -9.68 -29.88 -32.12
CA PRO A 21 -10.85 -30.66 -32.49
C PRO A 21 -11.08 -31.61 -31.33
N ILE A 22 -12.28 -31.54 -30.72
CA ILE A 22 -12.70 -32.54 -29.75
C ILE A 22 -12.54 -33.85 -30.52
N LEU A 23 -11.49 -34.60 -30.17
CA LEU A 23 -11.34 -35.95 -30.66
C LEU A 23 -12.52 -36.68 -30.04
N PHE A 24 -13.62 -36.74 -30.80
CA PHE A 24 -14.69 -37.66 -30.51
C PHE A 24 -14.01 -39.02 -30.50
N SER A 25 -13.72 -39.52 -29.30
CA SER A 25 -13.36 -40.90 -29.15
C SER A 25 -14.48 -41.66 -29.84
N LYS A 26 -14.15 -42.43 -30.87
CA LYS A 26 -15.04 -43.46 -31.39
C LYS A 26 -15.12 -44.56 -30.33
N THR A 27 -15.59 -44.21 -29.14
CA THR A 27 -16.05 -45.17 -28.17
C THR A 27 -17.34 -45.67 -28.78
N LEU A 28 -17.26 -46.84 -29.41
CA LEU A 28 -18.43 -47.56 -29.86
C LEU A 28 -19.42 -47.58 -28.69
N LEU A 29 -20.66 -47.15 -28.94
CA LEU A 29 -21.73 -47.22 -27.95
C LEU A 29 -21.79 -48.69 -27.51
N SER A 30 -21.40 -48.98 -26.27
CA SER A 30 -21.48 -50.32 -25.72
C SER A 30 -22.92 -50.78 -25.86
N LYS A 31 -23.11 -52.03 -26.33
CA LYS A 31 -24.44 -52.66 -26.37
C LYS A 31 -25.16 -52.42 -25.04
N PRO A 32 -26.47 -52.16 -25.03
CA PRO A 32 -27.21 -51.97 -23.78
C PRO A 32 -27.07 -53.26 -22.99
N THR A 33 -26.19 -53.25 -22.00
CA THR A 33 -26.08 -54.31 -21.02
C THR A 33 -27.31 -54.19 -20.14
N ASP A 34 -27.96 -55.30 -19.81
CA ASP A 34 -28.98 -55.41 -18.73
C ASP A 34 -28.43 -55.06 -17.34
N ARG A 35 -27.32 -54.30 -17.28
CA ARG A 35 -26.65 -53.88 -16.07
C ARG A 35 -27.41 -52.74 -15.45
N ASP A 36 -27.72 -52.92 -14.18
CA ASP A 36 -28.18 -51.87 -13.30
C ASP A 36 -27.23 -50.66 -13.44
N PRO A 37 -27.73 -49.47 -13.84
CA PRO A 37 -26.92 -48.27 -14.00
C PRO A 37 -26.23 -47.82 -12.70
N ASN A 38 -26.61 -48.38 -11.55
CA ASN A 38 -25.95 -48.18 -10.26
C ASN A 38 -24.91 -49.25 -9.91
N SER A 39 -24.64 -50.23 -10.78
CA SER A 39 -23.57 -51.20 -10.56
C SER A 39 -22.20 -50.54 -10.79
N ILE A 40 -21.49 -50.24 -9.71
CA ILE A 40 -20.12 -49.74 -9.75
C ILE A 40 -19.21 -50.94 -10.06
N GLU A 41 -18.55 -50.94 -11.22
CA GLU A 41 -17.48 -51.91 -11.48
C GLU A 41 -16.27 -51.54 -10.61
N GLU A 42 -16.11 -52.24 -9.50
CA GLU A 42 -14.92 -52.14 -8.66
C GLU A 42 -13.74 -52.78 -9.42
N LYS A 43 -13.01 -51.94 -10.17
CA LYS A 43 -11.75 -52.32 -10.81
C LYS A 43 -10.63 -52.29 -9.76
N ASP A 44 -9.82 -53.35 -9.73
CA ASP A 44 -8.61 -53.37 -8.91
C ASP A 44 -7.65 -52.23 -9.29
N TRP A 45 -6.94 -51.70 -8.30
CA TRP A 45 -5.96 -50.63 -8.50
C TRP A 45 -4.72 -51.13 -9.25
N GLU A 46 -4.46 -50.57 -10.44
CA GLU A 46 -3.34 -50.96 -11.30
C GLU A 46 -2.11 -50.02 -11.17
N GLY A 47 -2.17 -49.01 -10.30
CA GLY A 47 -1.10 -48.02 -10.16
C GLY A 47 -1.06 -46.99 -11.29
N ASP A 48 -2.18 -46.78 -11.97
CA ASP A 48 -2.34 -45.93 -13.15
C ASP A 48 -2.82 -44.50 -12.85
N ASP A 49 -3.22 -44.20 -11.62
CA ASP A 49 -3.64 -42.87 -11.19
C ASP A 49 -2.91 -42.40 -9.92
N PHE A 50 -3.12 -41.14 -9.53
CA PHE A 50 -2.71 -40.61 -8.23
C PHE A 50 -3.89 -40.52 -7.26
N THR A 51 -3.58 -40.44 -5.97
CA THR A 51 -4.60 -40.06 -4.97
C THR A 51 -5.09 -38.63 -5.21
N SER A 52 -6.22 -38.27 -4.62
CA SER A 52 -6.76 -36.90 -4.68
C SER A 52 -5.75 -35.83 -4.21
N SER A 53 -4.90 -36.16 -3.24
CA SER A 53 -3.80 -35.30 -2.79
C SER A 53 -2.72 -35.15 -3.87
N GLY A 54 -2.37 -36.23 -4.58
CA GLY A 54 -1.40 -36.20 -5.68
C GLY A 54 -1.90 -35.36 -6.87
N HIS A 55 -3.18 -35.47 -7.22
CA HIS A 55 -3.81 -34.59 -8.21
C HIS A 55 -3.80 -33.12 -7.79
N SER A 56 -4.03 -32.85 -6.50
CA SER A 56 -3.99 -31.47 -5.96
C SER A 56 -2.59 -30.86 -6.08
N GLU A 57 -1.54 -31.63 -5.80
CA GLU A 57 -0.15 -31.18 -5.98
C GLU A 57 0.18 -30.96 -7.46
N LEU A 58 -0.27 -31.85 -8.33
CA LEU A 58 -0.07 -31.74 -9.77
C LEU A 58 -0.79 -30.52 -10.36
N LEU A 59 -2.01 -30.20 -9.89
CA LEU A 59 -2.73 -28.97 -10.24
C LEU A 59 -1.97 -27.73 -9.80
N ARG A 60 -1.49 -27.69 -8.55
CA ARG A 60 -0.66 -26.59 -8.04
C ARG A 60 0.60 -26.38 -8.89
N HIS A 61 1.24 -27.47 -9.34
CA HIS A 61 2.40 -27.36 -10.23
C HIS A 61 2.02 -26.84 -11.63
N ARG A 62 0.85 -27.22 -12.17
CA ARG A 62 0.32 -26.66 -13.43
C ARG A 62 0.05 -25.15 -13.31
N GLU A 63 -0.51 -24.70 -12.20
CA GLU A 63 -0.71 -23.28 -11.89
C GLU A 63 0.63 -22.53 -11.78
N ALA A 64 1.61 -23.09 -11.06
CA ALA A 64 2.94 -22.47 -10.98
C ALA A 64 3.58 -22.29 -12.36
N ARG A 65 3.43 -23.29 -13.24
CA ARG A 65 3.91 -23.21 -14.63
C ARG A 65 3.12 -22.21 -15.47
N SER A 66 1.81 -22.04 -15.23
CA SER A 66 1.02 -21.03 -15.94
C SER A 66 1.50 -19.62 -15.57
N TYR A 67 1.72 -19.33 -14.29
CA TYR A 67 2.28 -18.06 -13.83
C TYR A 67 3.72 -17.83 -14.32
N ALA A 68 4.56 -18.86 -14.34
CA ALA A 68 5.91 -18.75 -14.91
C ALA A 68 5.86 -18.37 -16.40
N ARG A 69 4.93 -18.95 -17.17
CA ARG A 69 4.73 -18.59 -18.58
C ARG A 69 4.26 -17.13 -18.73
N LEU A 70 3.29 -16.69 -17.92
CA LEU A 70 2.84 -15.29 -17.91
C LEU A 70 4.00 -14.34 -17.60
N ALA A 71 4.82 -14.67 -16.61
CA ALA A 71 5.98 -13.87 -16.22
C ALA A 71 7.05 -13.79 -17.31
N MET A 72 7.27 -14.87 -18.05
CA MET A 72 8.29 -14.90 -19.11
C MET A 72 7.84 -14.22 -20.39
N TYR A 73 6.59 -14.40 -20.81
CA TYR A 73 6.14 -13.97 -22.14
C TYR A 73 5.24 -12.74 -22.11
N GLU A 74 4.38 -12.58 -21.11
CA GLU A 74 3.40 -11.50 -21.06
C GLU A 74 3.88 -10.30 -20.24
N MET A 75 4.47 -10.52 -19.06
CA MET A 75 4.94 -9.42 -18.20
C MET A 75 5.95 -8.48 -18.89
N PRO A 76 6.90 -8.94 -19.74
CA PRO A 76 7.79 -8.04 -20.46
C PRO A 76 7.04 -7.11 -21.44
N LEU A 77 5.87 -7.51 -21.94
CA LEU A 77 5.04 -6.69 -22.81
C LEU A 77 4.42 -5.50 -22.07
N LEU A 78 4.18 -5.62 -20.76
CA LEU A 78 3.69 -4.52 -19.92
C LEU A 78 4.67 -3.35 -19.86
N SER A 79 5.96 -3.58 -20.09
CA SER A 79 6.97 -2.51 -20.14
C SER A 79 6.64 -1.45 -21.20
N LYS A 80 5.98 -1.85 -22.31
CA LYS A 80 5.53 -0.95 -23.37
C LYS A 80 4.42 0.01 -22.94
N LEU A 81 3.66 -0.34 -21.91
CA LEU A 81 2.57 0.47 -21.36
C LEU A 81 2.99 1.28 -20.12
N SER A 82 4.25 1.12 -19.69
CA SER A 82 4.79 1.82 -18.53
C SER A 82 4.90 3.31 -18.78
N LYS A 83 4.57 4.11 -17.76
CA LYS A 83 4.73 5.56 -17.75
C LYS A 83 5.71 5.93 -16.64
N PRO A 84 6.75 6.74 -16.89
CA PRO A 84 7.69 7.14 -15.85
C PRO A 84 6.98 8.01 -14.81
N PHE A 85 7.33 7.81 -13.54
CA PHE A 85 6.80 8.64 -12.46
C PHE A 85 7.27 10.09 -12.61
N ARG A 86 6.32 11.03 -12.60
CA ARG A 86 6.59 12.46 -12.55
C ARG A 86 6.12 12.99 -11.19
N PRO A 87 7.00 13.61 -10.39
CA PRO A 87 6.59 14.17 -9.12
C PRO A 87 5.55 15.29 -9.34
N PRO A 88 4.60 15.47 -8.39
CA PRO A 88 3.61 16.52 -8.49
C PRO A 88 4.26 17.91 -8.43
N SER A 89 3.67 18.87 -9.17
CA SER A 89 4.08 20.27 -9.13
C SER A 89 3.70 20.93 -7.80
N ARG A 90 4.30 22.09 -7.50
CA ARG A 90 3.94 22.89 -6.31
C ARG A 90 2.49 23.37 -6.29
N SER A 91 1.83 23.43 -7.44
CA SER A 91 0.40 23.76 -7.56
C SER A 91 -0.52 22.61 -7.14
N ALA A 92 -0.04 21.37 -7.18
CA ALA A 92 -0.81 20.19 -6.79
C ALA A 92 -0.72 19.95 -5.27
N VAL A 93 -1.38 20.82 -4.49
CA VAL A 93 -1.32 20.83 -3.02
C VAL A 93 -2.19 19.75 -2.37
N LEU A 94 -3.29 19.37 -3.03
CA LEU A 94 -4.27 18.44 -2.46
C LEU A 94 -3.89 16.98 -2.75
N ARG A 95 -3.85 16.15 -1.70
CA ARG A 95 -3.68 14.70 -1.81
C ARG A 95 -5.00 13.98 -1.53
N PHE A 96 -5.63 13.46 -2.58
CA PHE A 96 -6.80 12.61 -2.45
C PHE A 96 -6.40 11.13 -2.33
N ARG A 97 -7.07 10.41 -1.42
CA ARG A 97 -6.96 8.97 -1.25
C ARG A 97 -8.30 8.30 -1.49
N TYR A 98 -8.29 7.29 -2.36
CA TYR A 98 -9.41 6.42 -2.69
C TYR A 98 -9.12 5.01 -2.16
N THR A 99 -10.16 4.23 -1.88
CA THR A 99 -10.04 2.83 -1.44
C THR A 99 -10.85 1.98 -2.40
N THR A 100 -10.27 0.91 -2.92
CA THR A 100 -10.93 -0.04 -3.82
C THR A 100 -10.71 -1.46 -3.29
N TYR A 101 -11.73 -2.31 -3.38
CA TYR A 101 -11.72 -3.69 -2.85
C TYR A 101 -11.61 -4.77 -3.97
N LEU A 102 -11.21 -4.36 -5.18
CA LEU A 102 -10.84 -5.23 -6.31
C LEU A 102 -11.77 -6.44 -6.53
N GLY A 103 -13.01 -6.18 -6.92
CA GLY A 103 -14.01 -7.21 -7.27
C GLY A 103 -15.10 -7.38 -6.22
N GLU A 104 -14.89 -6.89 -5.01
CA GLU A 104 -15.91 -6.85 -3.95
C GLU A 104 -16.58 -5.48 -3.85
N SER A 105 -17.90 -5.46 -3.65
CA SER A 105 -18.62 -4.24 -3.29
C SER A 105 -18.57 -4.05 -1.78
N HIS A 106 -17.89 -3.01 -1.33
CA HIS A 106 -17.74 -2.71 0.09
C HIS A 106 -18.27 -1.30 0.42
N PRO A 107 -19.06 -1.11 1.49
CA PRO A 107 -19.66 0.21 1.79
C PRO A 107 -18.62 1.31 2.07
N ALA A 108 -17.42 0.95 2.54
CA ALA A 108 -16.32 1.89 2.75
C ALA A 108 -15.60 2.33 1.45
N GLU A 109 -15.92 1.71 0.30
CA GLU A 109 -15.37 2.10 -1.00
C GLU A 109 -15.73 3.54 -1.35
N LYS A 110 -16.95 3.99 -1.03
CA LYS A 110 -17.40 5.37 -1.35
C LYS A 110 -16.61 6.46 -0.64
N LYS A 111 -15.91 6.15 0.45
CA LYS A 111 -15.18 7.10 1.28
C LYS A 111 -13.98 7.69 0.54
N VAL A 112 -13.92 9.01 0.46
CA VAL A 112 -12.78 9.75 -0.06
C VAL A 112 -12.14 10.54 1.07
N VAL A 113 -10.81 10.62 1.07
CA VAL A 113 -10.03 11.39 2.04
C VAL A 113 -9.18 12.41 1.30
N VAL A 114 -9.22 13.66 1.74
CA VAL A 114 -8.33 14.73 1.29
C VAL A 114 -7.37 15.10 2.41
N GLU A 115 -6.11 15.28 2.05
CA GLU A 115 -5.04 15.72 2.92
C GLU A 115 -4.31 16.88 2.25
N PHE A 116 -4.04 17.95 3.00
CA PHE A 116 -3.27 19.10 2.52
C PHE A 116 -2.59 19.82 3.69
N ALA A 117 -1.50 20.54 3.43
CA ALA A 117 -0.83 21.36 4.42
C ALA A 117 -1.24 22.83 4.25
N PRO A 118 -1.67 23.53 5.31
CA PRO A 118 -1.94 24.97 5.26
C PRO A 118 -0.73 25.80 4.78
N CYS A 119 0.49 25.30 5.01
CA CYS A 119 1.73 25.94 4.58
C CYS A 119 1.94 25.93 3.06
N ASP A 120 1.42 24.92 2.37
CA ASP A 120 1.59 24.77 0.91
C ASP A 120 0.63 25.67 0.12
N LEU A 121 -0.38 26.25 0.79
CA LEU A 121 -1.29 27.24 0.21
C LEU A 121 -0.57 28.60 0.13
N VAL A 122 0.00 28.89 -1.04
CA VAL A 122 0.75 30.13 -1.31
C VAL A 122 -0.14 31.37 -1.21
N ASP A 123 -1.42 31.23 -1.55
CA ASP A 123 -2.39 32.34 -1.61
C ASP A 123 -2.84 32.87 -0.24
N LEU A 124 -2.39 32.27 0.87
CA LEU A 124 -2.80 32.63 2.22
C LEU A 124 -1.66 33.30 2.99
N THR A 125 -1.95 34.45 3.60
CA THR A 125 -1.05 35.16 4.52
C THR A 125 -0.90 34.39 5.84
N GLY A 126 0.14 34.68 6.63
CA GLY A 126 0.37 34.03 7.93
C GLY A 126 -0.84 34.08 8.88
N ALA A 127 -1.52 35.23 8.97
CA ALA A 127 -2.73 35.39 9.78
C ALA A 127 -3.89 34.51 9.26
N GLN A 128 -4.15 34.56 7.94
CA GLN A 128 -5.18 33.75 7.27
C GLN A 128 -4.93 32.24 7.41
N ARG A 129 -3.66 31.80 7.35
CA ARG A 129 -3.27 30.41 7.65
C ARG A 129 -3.58 30.05 9.11
N GLY A 130 -3.32 30.96 10.04
CA GLY A 130 -3.70 30.81 11.44
C GLY A 130 -5.21 30.65 11.62
N LYS A 131 -6.01 31.50 10.95
CA LYS A 131 -7.47 31.40 10.89
C LYS A 131 -7.93 30.05 10.33
N LEU A 132 -7.36 29.60 9.21
CA LEU A 132 -7.66 28.29 8.62
C LEU A 132 -7.43 27.13 9.60
N ILE A 133 -6.30 27.14 10.32
CA ILE A 133 -5.99 26.11 11.32
C ILE A 133 -7.04 26.10 12.44
N LYS A 134 -7.50 27.27 12.87
CA LYS A 134 -8.55 27.41 13.90
C LYS A 134 -9.90 26.88 13.40
N LEU A 135 -10.30 27.22 12.18
CA LEU A 135 -11.55 26.76 11.54
C LEU A 135 -11.60 25.24 11.38
N VAL A 136 -10.48 24.63 10.99
CA VAL A 136 -10.37 23.19 10.76
C VAL A 136 -10.43 22.38 12.07
N GLY A 137 -9.96 22.97 13.18
CA GLY A 137 -10.06 22.40 14.53
C GLY A 137 -9.38 21.03 14.65
N THR A 138 -10.16 20.01 15.03
CA THR A 138 -9.65 18.65 15.34
C THR A 138 -9.08 17.88 14.15
N ARG A 139 -9.39 18.35 12.93
CA ARG A 139 -8.94 17.74 11.66
C ARG A 139 -7.48 18.11 11.32
N PHE A 140 -6.92 19.11 12.00
CA PHE A 140 -5.52 19.49 11.85
C PHE A 140 -4.62 18.68 12.80
N ASP A 141 -3.53 18.13 12.27
CA ASP A 141 -2.46 17.50 13.04
C ASP A 141 -1.33 18.52 13.28
N PRO A 142 -1.12 18.99 14.54
CA PRO A 142 -0.09 19.98 14.86
C PRO A 142 1.34 19.49 14.70
N ARG A 143 1.58 18.17 14.70
CA ARG A 143 2.94 17.61 14.57
C ARG A 143 3.36 17.49 13.12
N SER A 144 2.46 17.02 12.25
CA SER A 144 2.77 16.89 10.83
C SER A 144 2.44 18.15 10.05
N GLY A 145 1.63 19.07 10.61
CA GLY A 145 1.17 20.27 9.91
C GLY A 145 0.16 19.97 8.79
N ILE A 146 -0.55 18.84 8.88
CA ILE A 146 -1.44 18.36 7.81
C ILE A 146 -2.89 18.41 8.30
N VAL A 147 -3.76 18.94 7.46
CA VAL A 147 -5.21 18.86 7.60
C VAL A 147 -5.70 17.60 6.91
N LYS A 148 -6.47 16.77 7.60
CA LYS A 148 -7.06 15.55 7.06
C LYS A 148 -8.58 15.55 7.20
N ILE A 149 -9.27 15.45 6.08
CA ILE A 149 -10.74 15.47 6.03
C ILE A 149 -11.22 14.30 5.18
N SER A 150 -12.25 13.59 5.64
CA SER A 150 -12.88 12.52 4.89
C SER A 150 -14.36 12.78 4.67
N CYS A 151 -14.90 12.32 3.55
CA CYS A 151 -16.33 12.34 3.25
C CYS A 151 -16.78 10.96 2.75
N GLU A 152 -17.90 10.49 3.29
CA GLU A 152 -18.57 9.24 2.92
C GLU A 152 -20.10 9.41 2.90
N MET A 153 -20.57 10.66 2.81
CA MET A 153 -21.99 11.02 2.87
C MET A 153 -22.77 10.57 1.62
N PHE A 154 -22.14 10.67 0.45
CA PHE A 154 -22.75 10.33 -0.83
C PHE A 154 -22.40 8.90 -1.27
N GLU A 155 -23.21 8.35 -2.16
CA GLU A 155 -23.04 6.99 -2.69
C GLU A 155 -21.81 6.88 -3.60
N LEU A 156 -21.59 7.87 -4.46
CA LEU A 156 -20.50 7.84 -5.43
C LEU A 156 -19.24 8.52 -4.88
N GLN A 157 -18.08 7.88 -5.06
CA GLN A 157 -16.77 8.46 -4.72
C GLN A 157 -16.56 9.83 -5.40
N ALA A 158 -17.02 9.99 -6.64
CA ALA A 158 -16.91 11.25 -7.38
C ALA A 158 -17.67 12.41 -6.69
N GLN A 159 -18.84 12.13 -6.13
CA GLN A 159 -19.62 13.12 -5.38
C GLN A 159 -18.93 13.48 -4.06
N ASN A 160 -18.43 12.48 -3.32
CA ASN A 160 -17.67 12.70 -2.10
C ASN A 160 -16.39 13.52 -2.35
N LYS A 161 -15.67 13.25 -3.45
CA LYS A 161 -14.51 14.05 -3.89
C LYS A 161 -14.90 15.50 -4.19
N ARG A 162 -15.97 15.71 -4.97
CA ARG A 162 -16.44 17.06 -5.34
C ARG A 162 -16.80 17.86 -4.10
N TYR A 163 -17.57 17.27 -3.19
CA TYR A 163 -17.92 17.90 -1.92
C TYR A 163 -16.68 18.30 -1.11
N LEU A 164 -15.65 17.45 -1.06
CA LEU A 164 -14.39 17.78 -0.39
C LEU A 164 -13.65 18.93 -1.07
N SER A 165 -13.68 19.00 -2.40
CA SER A 165 -13.13 20.15 -3.15
C SER A 165 -13.85 21.44 -2.75
N ASP A 166 -15.19 21.44 -2.87
CA ASP A 166 -16.03 22.60 -2.54
C ASP A 166 -15.91 23.01 -1.07
N LEU A 167 -15.65 22.05 -0.17
CA LEU A 167 -15.38 22.31 1.24
C LEU A 167 -14.02 22.99 1.44
N VAL A 168 -12.98 22.54 0.75
CA VAL A 168 -11.65 23.17 0.81
C VAL A 168 -11.72 24.58 0.25
N ASP A 169 -12.42 24.79 -0.86
CA ASP A 169 -12.60 26.12 -1.45
C ASP A 169 -13.33 27.07 -0.49
N ARG A 170 -14.38 26.59 0.19
CA ARG A 170 -15.06 27.34 1.25
C ARG A 170 -14.17 27.63 2.47
N LEU A 171 -13.33 26.68 2.87
CA LEU A 171 -12.38 26.91 3.97
C LEU A 171 -11.35 27.98 3.59
N ILE A 172 -10.89 27.99 2.33
CA ILE A 172 -9.96 29.00 1.82
C ILE A 172 -10.66 30.36 1.71
N SER A 173 -11.91 30.42 1.24
CA SER A 173 -12.65 31.68 1.17
C SER A 173 -12.89 32.26 2.56
N GLU A 174 -13.30 31.44 3.52
CA GLU A 174 -13.50 31.86 4.91
C GLU A 174 -12.20 32.32 5.57
N ALA A 175 -11.09 31.65 5.26
CA ALA A 175 -9.78 32.05 5.75
C ALA A 175 -9.28 33.37 5.16
N LYS A 176 -9.72 33.73 3.95
CA LYS A 176 -9.41 35.00 3.28
C LYS A 176 -10.33 36.14 3.71
N ASP A 177 -11.49 35.84 4.28
CA ASP A 177 -12.38 36.86 4.81
C ASP A 177 -11.71 37.57 6.00
N GLU A 178 -11.59 38.90 5.91
CA GLU A 178 -10.93 39.78 6.88
C GLU A 178 -11.93 40.35 7.90
N SER A 179 -13.22 39.99 7.82
CA SER A 179 -14.23 40.47 8.78
C SER A 179 -13.94 40.05 10.22
N ASP A 180 -13.31 38.89 10.43
CA ASP A 180 -12.88 38.38 11.74
C ASP A 180 -11.60 37.56 11.59
N ASP A 181 -10.50 38.03 12.18
CA ASP A 181 -9.17 37.40 12.08
C ASP A 181 -8.96 36.27 13.11
N PHE A 182 -9.86 36.11 14.09
CA PHE A 182 -9.69 35.23 15.25
C PHE A 182 -8.37 35.44 16.01
N GLY A 183 -7.76 36.62 15.96
CA GLY A 183 -6.43 36.88 16.55
C GLY A 183 -6.37 36.65 18.07
N ASP A 184 -7.49 36.89 18.75
CA ASP A 184 -7.71 36.71 20.18
C ASP A 184 -7.85 35.23 20.59
N ILE A 185 -8.31 34.35 19.69
CA ILE A 185 -8.51 32.93 19.97
C ILE A 185 -7.17 32.17 19.89
N PRO A 186 -6.72 31.50 20.96
CA PRO A 186 -5.50 30.69 20.93
C PRO A 186 -5.71 29.40 20.12
N PHE A 187 -4.62 28.84 19.59
CA PHE A 187 -4.69 27.54 18.92
C PHE A 187 -5.08 26.41 19.90
N ASN A 188 -6.13 25.66 19.57
CA ASN A 188 -6.58 24.53 20.36
C ASN A 188 -6.02 23.21 19.81
N PHE A 189 -5.10 22.59 20.56
CA PHE A 189 -4.47 21.31 20.20
C PHE A 189 -4.78 20.18 21.19
N ARG A 190 -5.84 20.31 22.00
CA ARG A 190 -6.21 19.31 23.01
C ARG A 190 -6.60 17.95 22.43
N HIS A 191 -7.11 17.90 21.20
CA HIS A 191 -7.39 16.65 20.49
C HIS A 191 -6.13 15.85 20.13
N TYR A 192 -4.98 16.52 20.11
CA TYR A 192 -3.72 15.92 19.72
C TYR A 192 -2.92 15.35 20.91
N THR A 193 -3.15 15.84 22.14
CA THR A 193 -2.42 15.38 23.33
C THR A 193 -2.61 13.89 23.62
N ALA A 194 -3.78 13.32 23.30
CA ALA A 194 -4.01 11.87 23.36
C ALA A 194 -3.14 11.08 22.37
N LYS A 195 -2.71 11.70 21.26
CA LYS A 195 -1.83 11.11 20.22
C LYS A 195 -0.34 11.37 20.49
N LEU A 196 0.00 12.39 21.29
CA LEU A 196 1.32 12.58 21.90
C LEU A 196 1.51 11.52 23.00
N GLY A 197 1.55 10.25 22.61
CA GLY A 197 2.11 9.21 23.46
C GLY A 197 3.49 9.63 23.96
N ARG A 198 3.87 9.09 25.13
CA ARG A 198 5.12 9.36 25.87
C ARG A 198 6.29 9.66 24.92
N PRO A 199 7.09 10.71 25.20
CA PRO A 199 8.21 11.08 24.34
C PRO A 199 9.07 9.84 24.08
N LYS A 200 9.31 9.53 22.81
CA LYS A 200 10.13 8.37 22.44
C LYS A 200 11.51 8.57 23.03
N ALA A 201 11.89 7.72 23.98
CA ALA A 201 13.24 7.72 24.53
C ALA A 201 14.24 7.59 23.38
N ARG A 202 15.19 8.51 23.30
CA ARG A 202 16.26 8.48 22.32
C ARG A 202 17.53 8.06 23.01
N PHE A 203 18.37 7.32 22.31
CA PHE A 203 19.69 6.97 22.81
C PHE A 203 20.46 8.27 23.17
N PRO A 204 20.96 8.41 24.41
CA PRO A 204 21.68 9.60 24.82
C PRO A 204 22.89 9.84 23.92
N LYS A 205 22.99 11.04 23.34
CA LYS A 205 24.13 11.40 22.48
C LYS A 205 25.46 11.25 23.22
N ALA A 206 25.47 11.53 24.53
CA ALA A 206 26.64 11.37 25.37
C ALA A 206 27.17 9.93 25.35
N TRP A 207 26.31 8.91 25.30
CA TRP A 207 26.69 7.49 25.34
C TRP A 207 27.22 6.96 24.00
N ARG A 208 27.20 7.77 22.95
CA ARG A 208 27.80 7.39 21.67
C ARG A 208 29.31 7.20 21.88
N MET A 209 29.83 6.06 21.45
CA MET A 209 31.24 5.75 21.56
C MET A 209 32.01 6.49 20.47
N ASN A 210 32.33 7.75 20.75
CA ASN A 210 33.23 8.57 19.94
C ASN A 210 34.69 8.27 20.34
N GLU A 211 35.65 8.59 19.46
CA GLU A 211 37.10 8.39 19.71
C GLU A 211 37.56 9.02 21.02
N GLU A 212 37.16 10.27 21.28
CA GLU A 212 37.45 10.98 22.53
C GLU A 212 36.89 10.24 23.77
N ARG A 213 35.66 9.73 23.69
CA ARG A 213 35.03 8.99 24.78
C ARG A 213 35.71 7.64 24.99
N MET A 214 36.14 6.97 23.92
CA MET A 214 36.90 5.72 23.99
C MET A 214 38.26 5.93 24.66
N ALA A 215 38.98 7.00 24.31
CA ALA A 215 40.25 7.36 24.94
C ALA A 215 40.05 7.63 26.44
N ARG A 216 39.06 8.45 26.79
CA ARG A 216 38.72 8.74 28.20
C ARG A 216 38.37 7.48 28.99
N LEU A 217 37.53 6.60 28.43
CA LEU A 217 37.18 5.33 29.08
C LEU A 217 38.40 4.41 29.25
N LYS A 218 39.36 4.44 28.32
CA LYS A 218 40.60 3.67 28.42
C LYS A 218 41.49 4.21 29.56
N GLU A 219 41.60 5.52 29.68
CA GLU A 219 42.31 6.18 30.77
C GLU A 219 41.65 5.91 32.13
N GLU A 220 40.33 6.08 32.24
CA GLU A 220 39.54 5.78 33.44
C GLU A 220 39.74 4.32 33.88
N ARG A 221 39.70 3.37 32.94
CA ARG A 221 39.96 1.94 33.22
C ARG A 221 41.38 1.68 33.68
N ALA A 222 42.38 2.33 33.09
CA ALA A 222 43.78 2.18 33.49
C ALA A 222 44.05 2.75 34.89
N VAL A 223 43.46 3.90 35.22
CA VAL A 223 43.53 4.49 36.57
C VAL A 223 42.86 3.58 37.59
N PHE A 224 41.67 3.06 37.27
CA PHE A 224 40.93 2.16 38.15
C PHE A 224 41.70 0.85 38.41
N ALA A 225 42.29 0.24 37.39
CA ALA A 225 43.09 -0.97 37.54
C ALA A 225 44.29 -0.77 38.49
N LYS A 226 45.00 0.36 38.34
CA LYS A 226 46.12 0.71 39.25
C LYS A 226 45.66 0.91 40.69
N LEU A 227 44.49 1.50 40.91
CA LEU A 227 43.90 1.65 42.24
C LEU A 227 43.57 0.29 42.87
N PHE A 228 43.03 -0.63 42.08
CA PHE A 228 42.68 -1.97 42.51
C PHE A 228 43.91 -2.82 42.88
N GLU A 229 45.00 -2.72 42.11
CA GLU A 229 46.27 -3.41 42.40
C GLU A 229 46.97 -2.87 43.66
N ARG A 230 46.77 -1.58 43.99
CA ARG A 230 47.48 -0.89 45.07
C ARG A 230 46.83 -1.04 46.45
N GLY A 231 45.67 -1.68 46.50
CA GLY A 231 44.94 -1.96 47.72
C GLY A 231 43.65 -2.68 47.38
N GLY A 232 43.70 -4.02 47.36
CA GLY A 232 42.50 -4.84 47.31
C GLY A 232 41.56 -4.38 48.41
N VAL A 233 40.40 -3.86 48.01
CA VAL A 233 39.35 -3.48 48.94
C VAL A 233 38.90 -4.76 49.63
N THR A 234 39.35 -4.98 50.86
CA THR A 234 38.69 -5.89 51.78
C THR A 234 37.30 -5.35 52.03
N VAL A 235 36.29 -6.17 51.72
CA VAL A 235 34.87 -5.96 52.01
C VAL A 235 34.67 -5.61 53.48
#